data_AF-A0A2U3K6X3-F1
#
_entry.id   AF-A0A2U3K6X3-F1
#
_cell.length_a   1.000
_cell.length_b   1.000
_cell.length_c   1.000
_cell.angle_alpha   90.00
_cell.angle_beta   90.00
_cell.angle_gamma   90.00
#
_symmetry.space_group_name_H-M   'P 1'
#
loop_
_entity.id
_entity.type
_entity.pdbx_description
1 polymer ?
#
loop_
_entity_poly.entity_id
_entity_poly.type
_entity_poly.pdbx_seq_one_letter_code
_entity_poly.pdbx_strand_id
1 'polypeptide(L)'
;MSPISWCQWLQNTRLATAIAESSWLFPLIEGSHILALPLSVGMIVIFDLRLLGFAFRGGPASKLLNEFLRWSKIGFAVMFTTGT
;
A
#
# COMPACT_ATOMS: atom_id res chain seq x y z
N MET A 1 4.88 18.09 26.95
CA MET A 1 5.00 18.77 25.65
C MET A 1 3.60 19.12 25.19
N SER A 2 3.36 20.32 24.67
CA SER A 2 2.07 20.65 24.06
C SER A 2 1.94 19.96 22.70
N PRO A 3 0.72 19.71 22.19
CA PRO A 3 0.52 19.11 20.85
C PRO A 3 1.25 19.90 19.76
N ILE A 4 1.21 21.23 19.82
CA ILE A 4 1.93 22.12 18.89
C ILE A 4 3.45 21.89 18.95
N SER A 5 4.03 21.83 20.15
CA SER A 5 5.49 21.64 20.30
C SER A 5 5.97 20.29 19.77
N TRP A 6 5.12 19.27 19.85
CA TRP A 6 5.41 17.94 19.34
C TRP A 6 5.36 17.90 17.81
N CYS A 7 4.33 18.51 17.20
CA CYS A 7 4.25 18.65 15.74
C CYS A 7 5.43 19.46 15.17
N GLN A 8 5.82 20.55 15.84
CA GLN A 8 6.98 21.34 15.42
C GLN A 8 8.28 20.55 15.54
N TRP A 9 8.44 19.75 16.59
CA TRP A 9 9.60 18.86 16.71
C TRP A 9 9.65 17.85 15.54
N LEU A 10 8.53 17.22 15.21
CA LEU A 10 8.44 16.28 14.08
C LEU A 10 8.73 16.95 12.74
N GLN A 11 8.12 18.10 12.47
CA GLN A 11 8.29 18.85 11.22
C GLN A 11 9.74 19.28 11.00
N ASN A 12 10.49 19.58 12.06
CA ASN A 12 11.88 20.01 12.00
C ASN A 12 12.89 18.85 11.93
N THR A 13 12.42 17.59 11.88
CA THR A 13 13.33 16.46 11.65
C THR A 13 13.87 16.47 10.22
N ARG A 14 15.13 16.07 10.05
CA ARG A 14 15.81 16.04 8.74
C ARG A 14 15.06 15.23 7.68
N LEU A 15 14.36 14.18 8.10
CA LEU A 15 13.56 13.34 7.21
C LEU A 15 12.31 14.08 6.74
N ALA A 16 11.57 14.70 7.66
CA ALA A 16 10.36 15.46 7.33
C ALA A 16 10.68 16.66 6.41
N THR A 17 11.75 17.40 6.70
CA THR A 17 12.19 18.51 5.84
C THR A 17 12.63 18.02 4.46
N ALA A 18 13.40 16.93 4.38
CA ALA A 18 13.84 16.37 3.09
C ALA A 18 12.67 15.90 2.21
N ILE A 19 11.63 15.32 2.81
CA ILE A 19 10.41 14.91 2.10
C ILE A 19 9.61 16.15 1.65
N ALA A 20 9.44 17.14 2.54
CA ALA A 20 8.62 18.33 2.28
C ALA A 20 9.26 19.29 1.26
N GLU A 21 10.59 19.42 1.27
CA GLU A 21 11.31 20.30 0.34
C GLU A 21 11.53 19.66 -1.03
N SER A 22 11.36 18.34 -1.14
CA SER A 22 11.54 17.62 -2.40
C SER A 22 10.24 17.55 -3.20
N SER A 23 10.28 18.11 -4.41
CA SER A 23 9.17 18.07 -5.36
C SER A 23 8.83 16.67 -5.86
N TRP A 24 9.70 15.68 -5.65
CA TRP A 24 9.51 14.31 -6.13
C TRP A 24 9.31 13.28 -5.01
N LEU A 25 9.94 13.44 -3.85
CA LEU A 25 9.84 12.44 -2.79
C LEU A 25 8.41 12.30 -2.28
N PHE A 26 7.74 13.43 -2.00
CA PHE A 26 6.37 13.39 -1.52
C PHE A 26 5.41 12.72 -2.52
N PRO A 27 5.35 13.13 -3.82
CA PRO A 27 4.49 12.46 -4.80
C PRO A 27 4.83 10.99 -5.05
N LEU A 28 6.10 10.59 -4.97
CA LEU A 28 6.49 9.19 -5.17
C LEU A 28 6.07 8.33 -3.98
N ILE A 29 6.24 8.82 -2.75
CA ILE A 29 5.85 8.10 -1.54
C ILE A 29 4.32 7.95 -1.51
N GLU A 30 3.57 9.05 -1.57
CA GLU A 30 2.11 9.02 -1.57
C GLU A 30 1.53 8.29 -2.80
N GLY A 31 2.09 8.54 -3.98
CA GLY A 31 1.65 7.89 -5.22
C GLY A 31 1.85 6.38 -5.18
N SER A 32 3.02 5.91 -4.72
CA SER A 32 3.27 4.48 -4.55
C SER A 32 2.40 3.86 -3.46
N HIS A 33 2.13 4.59 -2.37
CA HIS A 33 1.21 4.16 -1.32
C HIS A 33 -0.21 3.90 -1.86
N ILE A 34 -0.76 4.88 -2.59
CA ILE A 34 -2.11 4.79 -3.16
C ILE A 34 -2.20 3.70 -4.24
N LEU A 35 -1.16 3.51 -5.06
CA LEU A 35 -1.13 2.44 -6.07
C LEU A 35 -0.95 1.04 -5.46
N ALA A 36 -0.30 0.93 -4.30
CA ALA A 36 -0.11 -0.33 -3.60
C ALA A 36 -1.39 -0.83 -2.91
N LEU A 37 -2.30 0.07 -2.52
CA LEU A 37 -3.62 -0.25 -1.97
C LEU A 37 -4.45 -1.21 -2.86
N PRO A 38 -4.77 -0.89 -4.13
CA PRO A 38 -5.52 -1.77 -5.00
C PRO A 38 -4.74 -3.03 -5.38
N LEU A 39 -3.40 -3.00 -5.38
CA LEU A 39 -2.60 -4.21 -5.55
C LEU A 39 -2.73 -5.17 -4.36
N SER A 40 -2.86 -4.63 -3.15
CA SER A 40 -3.06 -5.41 -1.94
C SER A 40 -4.52 -5.91 -1.83
N VAL A 41 -5.45 -4.98 -1.72
CA VAL A 41 -6.86 -5.23 -1.43
C VAL A 41 -7.60 -5.72 -2.67
N GLY A 42 -7.31 -5.14 -3.83
CA GLY A 42 -7.95 -5.55 -5.09
C GLY A 42 -7.66 -7.01 -5.43
N MET A 43 -6.46 -7.51 -5.15
CA MET A 43 -6.14 -8.93 -5.35
C MET A 43 -6.97 -9.85 -4.43
N ILE A 44 -7.20 -9.46 -3.18
CA ILE A 44 -8.08 -10.21 -2.27
C ILE A 44 -9.52 -10.19 -2.79
N VAL A 45 -10.03 -9.01 -3.17
CA VAL A 45 -11.40 -8.85 -3.69
C VAL A 45 -11.61 -9.68 -4.96
N ILE A 46 -10.66 -9.68 -5.89
CA ILE A 46 -10.76 -10.49 -7.12
C ILE A 46 -10.76 -11.99 -6.78
N PHE A 47 -9.98 -12.41 -5.79
CA PHE A 47 -9.98 -13.79 -5.34
C PHE A 47 -11.32 -14.18 -4.68
N ASP A 48 -11.92 -13.30 -3.88
CA ASP A 48 -13.24 -13.52 -3.29
C ASP A 48 -14.33 -13.59 -4.38
N LEU A 49 -14.28 -12.70 -5.37
CA LEU A 49 -15.16 -12.78 -6.56
C LEU A 49 -14.97 -14.09 -7.32
N ARG A 50 -13.77 -14.66 -7.34
CA ARG A 50 -13.54 -15.99 -7.91
C ARG A 50 -14.22 -17.08 -7.07
N LEU A 51 -14.13 -17.02 -5.74
CA LEU A 51 -14.80 -17.99 -4.86
C LEU A 51 -16.32 -17.91 -4.95
N LEU A 52 -16.87 -16.70 -5.12
CA LEU A 52 -18.29 -16.48 -5.39
C LEU A 52 -18.72 -16.89 -6.80
N GLY A 53 -17.78 -17.29 -7.65
CA GLY A 53 -18.05 -17.68 -9.02
C GLY A 53 -18.37 -16.51 -9.95
N PHE A 54 -17.96 -15.28 -9.66
CA PHE A 54 -18.07 -14.14 -10.58
C PHE A 54 -16.83 -13.94 -11.45
N ALA A 55 -15.64 -14.34 -10.99
CA ALA A 55 -14.37 -14.18 -11.70
C ALA A 55 -13.63 -15.52 -11.91
N PHE A 56 -12.79 -15.62 -12.96
CA PHE A 56 -11.88 -16.73 -13.24
C PHE A 56 -12.44 -18.16 -12.97
N ARG A 57 -13.59 -18.50 -13.56
CA ARG A 57 -14.27 -19.80 -13.34
C ARG A 57 -13.51 -21.05 -13.86
N GLY A 58 -12.38 -20.87 -14.55
CA GLY A 58 -11.57 -21.95 -15.10
C GLY A 58 -10.55 -22.51 -14.10
N GLY A 59 -10.61 -23.82 -13.85
CA GLY A 59 -9.59 -24.58 -13.11
C GLY A 59 -9.65 -24.46 -11.57
N PRO A 60 -8.79 -25.20 -10.86
CA PRO A 60 -8.79 -25.24 -9.40
C PRO A 60 -8.33 -23.91 -8.79
N ALA A 61 -9.10 -23.39 -7.82
CA ALA A 61 -8.83 -22.13 -7.14
C ALA A 61 -7.48 -22.11 -6.42
N SER A 62 -7.01 -23.27 -5.96
CA SER A 62 -5.71 -23.43 -5.29
C SER A 62 -4.52 -23.02 -6.16
N LYS A 63 -4.62 -23.12 -7.50
CA LYS A 63 -3.56 -22.70 -8.41
C LYS A 63 -3.40 -21.18 -8.43
N LEU A 64 -4.50 -20.42 -8.40
CA LEU A 64 -4.44 -18.96 -8.41
C LEU A 64 -4.20 -18.37 -7.02
N LEU A 65 -4.62 -19.06 -5.96
CA LEU A 65 -4.49 -18.56 -4.58
C LEU A 65 -3.07 -18.12 -4.24
N ASN A 66 -2.06 -18.94 -4.56
CA ASN A 66 -0.67 -18.63 -4.23
C ASN A 66 -0.14 -17.36 -4.91
N GLU A 67 -0.57 -17.13 -6.16
CA GLU A 67 -0.14 -15.97 -6.92
C GLU A 67 -0.85 -14.70 -6.42
N PHE A 68 -2.16 -14.79 -6.19
CA PHE A 68 -2.95 -13.67 -5.67
C PHE A 68 -2.49 -13.25 -4.26
N LEU A 69 -2.20 -14.21 -3.39
CA LEU A 69 -1.64 -13.93 -2.07
C LEU A 69 -0.24 -13.34 -2.15
N ARG A 70 0.60 -13.75 -3.10
CA ARG A 70 1.94 -13.18 -3.29
C ARG A 70 1.83 -11.71 -3.66
N TRP A 71 1.01 -11.37 -4.65
CA TRP A 71 0.80 -9.99 -5.08
C TRP A 71 0.15 -9.14 -3.99
N SER A 72 -0.81 -9.69 -3.26
CA SER A 72 -1.44 -9.00 -2.14
C SER A 72 -0.42 -8.65 -1.04
N LYS A 73 0.46 -9.60 -0.67
CA LYS A 73 1.55 -9.36 0.30
C LYS A 73 2.56 -8.31 -0.18
N ILE A 74 2.92 -8.33 -1.47
CA ILE A 74 3.81 -7.33 -2.06
C ILE A 74 3.17 -5.94 -1.98
N GLY A 75 1.91 -5.81 -2.40
CA GLY A 75 1.15 -4.56 -2.28
C GLY A 75 1.08 -4.07 -0.83
N PHE A 76 0.80 -4.97 0.12
CA PHE A 76 0.79 -4.63 1.54
C PHE A 76 2.14 -4.13 2.04
N ALA A 77 3.24 -4.80 1.67
CA ALA A 77 4.58 -4.38 2.09
C ALA A 77 4.96 -3.00 1.54
N VAL A 78 4.63 -2.72 0.28
CA VAL A 78 4.86 -1.40 -0.34
C VAL A 78 4.01 -0.34 0.35
N MET A 79 2.72 -0.61 0.56
CA MET A 79 1.81 0.31 1.25
C MET A 79 2.28 0.61 2.68
N PHE A 80 2.69 -0.41 3.43
CA PHE A 80 3.17 -0.25 4.79
C PHE A 80 4.46 0.59 4.86
N THR A 81 5.42 0.35 3.96
CA THR A 81 6.70 1.07 3.97
C THR A 81 6.60 2.51 3.48
N THR A 82 5.58 2.84 2.68
CA THR A 82 5.36 4.18 2.13
C THR A 82 4.41 5.03 2.96
N GLY A 83 3.58 4.40 3.79
CA GLY A 83 2.60 5.08 4.66
C GLY A 83 3.03 5.27 6.11
N THR A 84 4.30 4.99 6.44
CA THR A 84 4.91 5.18 7.76
C THR A 84 5.79 6.42 7.80
#